data_AF-A0A939HGU7-F1
#
_entry.id   AF-A0A939HGU7-F1
#
_cell.length_a   1.000
_cell.length_b   1.000
_cell.length_c   1.000
_cell.angle_alpha   90.00
_cell.angle_beta   90.00
_cell.angle_gamma   90.00
#
_symmetry.space_group_name_H-M   'P 1'
#
loop_
_entity.id
_entity.type
_entity.pdbx_description
1 polymer ?
#
loop_
_entity_poly.entity_id
_entity_poly.type
_entity_poly.pdbx_seq_one_letter_code
_entity_poly.pdbx_strand_id
1 'polypeptide(L)'
;MSEPASNSVTLRFLAAPTDVGHSGSVDAGTVLEWVDKAAYAAAVGWAKSYCVTAYVGNIHFADPVNSGDMVEVTATIVYTGRSSMHIRTVVSSRDPKGGPETMHSQCMVIFVAVGPDGKPIPVPQFEPSTPEEIEQRDHALARVTVREQIVKAMNAQEYTDAGTAERVVLRFMASPTDVNWGGKVHGGIVMKWIDEAAYVCASRYCGMDTVAVFSGGVRFYRPLLIGHVVEVEARLVYTGNKGMHIAVHVRSGDPKTREMNLTTYCLTVMVARDAGGTSVPIPPWVPVSDEDKRLHAHARELLEIRGTAPGNRLPNHLLPQGR
;
A
#
# COMPACT_ATOMS: atom_id res chain seq x y z
N MET A 1 2.75 -15.09 36.79
CA MET A 1 2.26 -15.32 35.42
C MET A 1 2.49 -14.02 34.66
N SER A 2 3.22 -14.04 33.56
CA SER A 2 3.36 -12.85 32.71
C SER A 2 1.99 -12.52 32.10
N GLU A 3 1.62 -11.24 32.05
CA GLU A 3 0.44 -10.81 31.30
C GLU A 3 0.53 -11.34 29.85
N PRO A 4 -0.59 -11.80 29.26
CA PRO A 4 -0.60 -12.13 27.84
C PRO A 4 -0.18 -10.90 27.05
N ALA A 5 0.67 -11.10 26.04
CA ALA A 5 1.07 -10.01 25.16
C ALA A 5 -0.18 -9.41 24.52
N SER A 6 -0.38 -8.09 24.65
CA SER A 6 -1.43 -7.38 23.90
C SER A 6 -1.25 -7.69 22.41
N ASN A 7 -2.31 -8.18 21.77
CA ASN A 7 -2.34 -8.38 20.31
C ASN A 7 -2.54 -7.05 19.56
N SER A 8 -2.66 -5.92 20.27
CA SER A 8 -2.93 -4.61 19.69
C SER A 8 -1.95 -3.54 20.18
N VAL A 9 -1.61 -2.61 19.27
CA VAL A 9 -0.81 -1.40 19.52
C VAL A 9 -1.54 -0.22 18.87
N THR A 10 -1.66 0.89 19.60
CA THR A 10 -2.19 2.15 19.05
C THR A 10 -1.11 3.22 19.11
N LEU A 11 -0.76 3.79 17.96
CA LEU A 11 0.03 5.01 17.89
C LEU A 11 -0.90 6.21 17.92
N ARG A 12 -0.57 7.22 18.72
CA ARG A 12 -1.29 8.50 18.78
C ARG A 12 -0.32 9.64 18.59
N PHE A 13 -0.62 10.55 17.66
CA PHE A 13 0.22 11.71 17.37
C PHE A 13 -0.61 12.79 16.65
N LEU A 14 -0.13 14.02 16.67
CA LEU A 14 -0.71 15.10 15.86
C LEU A 14 -0.19 14.99 14.42
N ALA A 15 -1.07 15.12 13.44
CA ALA A 15 -0.67 15.32 12.06
C ALA A 15 0.08 16.66 11.96
N ALA A 16 1.35 16.62 11.60
CA ALA A 16 2.20 17.79 11.53
C ALA A 16 1.98 18.54 10.20
N PRO A 17 2.29 19.86 10.14
CA PRO A 17 2.28 20.59 8.88
C PRO A 17 3.19 19.98 7.80
N THR A 18 4.26 19.29 8.21
CA THR A 18 5.19 18.58 7.31
C THR A 18 4.63 17.28 6.76
N ASP A 19 3.51 16.79 7.29
CA ASP A 19 2.82 15.58 6.80
C ASP A 19 1.84 15.91 5.66
N VAL A 20 1.50 17.19 5.51
CA VAL A 20 0.66 17.69 4.41
C VAL A 20 1.44 17.57 3.11
N GLY A 21 0.81 16.95 2.13
CA GLY A 21 1.38 16.81 0.81
C GLY A 21 0.78 17.77 -0.20
N HIS A 22 0.81 17.36 -1.46
CA HIS A 22 0.60 18.25 -2.60
C HIS A 22 -0.85 18.76 -2.71
N SER A 23 -1.79 17.96 -2.20
CA SER A 23 -3.23 18.21 -2.26
C SER A 23 -3.76 19.16 -1.17
N GLY A 24 -2.88 19.70 -0.31
CA GLY A 24 -3.27 20.50 0.86
C GLY A 24 -3.83 19.67 2.03
N SER A 25 -3.81 18.34 1.92
CA SER A 25 -4.11 17.38 2.98
C SER A 25 -2.96 16.37 3.14
N VAL A 26 -3.03 15.49 4.14
CA VAL A 26 -2.02 14.43 4.26
C VAL A 26 -2.11 13.46 3.09
N ASP A 27 -0.99 13.28 2.36
CA ASP A 27 -0.92 12.38 1.21
C ASP A 27 -1.03 10.90 1.65
N ALA A 28 -1.56 10.07 0.75
CA ALA A 28 -1.79 8.65 1.01
C ALA A 28 -0.51 7.89 1.39
N GLY A 29 0.62 8.27 0.78
CA GLY A 29 1.94 7.75 1.12
C GLY A 29 2.31 7.95 2.59
N THR A 30 1.97 9.10 3.17
CA THR A 30 2.22 9.41 4.59
C THR A 30 1.31 8.57 5.50
N VAL A 31 0.04 8.40 5.15
CA VAL A 31 -0.87 7.51 5.88
C VAL A 31 -0.37 6.06 5.86
N LEU A 32 0.12 5.59 4.71
CA LEU A 32 0.71 4.26 4.56
C LEU A 32 1.97 4.08 5.41
N GLU A 33 2.78 5.13 5.55
CA GLU A 33 3.95 5.12 6.44
C GLU A 33 3.54 4.96 7.91
N TRP A 34 2.50 5.67 8.37
CA TRP A 34 1.99 5.52 9.73
C TRP A 34 1.42 4.13 10.01
N VAL A 35 0.69 3.58 9.03
CA VAL A 35 0.18 2.20 9.05
C VAL A 35 1.32 1.20 9.22
N ASP A 36 2.41 1.32 8.45
CA ASP A 36 3.55 0.42 8.54
C ASP A 36 4.26 0.52 9.89
N LYS A 37 4.42 1.74 10.44
CA LYS A 37 5.00 1.95 11.79
C LYS A 37 4.18 1.28 12.89
N ALA A 38 2.87 1.47 12.90
CA ALA A 38 1.99 0.86 13.91
C ALA A 38 1.98 -0.67 13.78
N ALA A 39 1.88 -1.19 12.55
CA ALA A 39 1.90 -2.63 12.29
C ALA A 39 3.26 -3.26 12.63
N TYR A 40 4.37 -2.58 12.36
CA TYR A 40 5.71 -3.04 12.77
C TYR A 40 5.84 -3.10 14.29
N ALA A 41 5.35 -2.09 15.01
CA ALA A 41 5.37 -2.08 16.47
C ALA A 41 4.56 -3.25 17.06
N ALA A 42 3.37 -3.54 16.52
CA ALA A 42 2.59 -4.71 16.90
C ALA A 42 3.32 -6.02 16.56
N ALA A 43 3.87 -6.15 15.36
CA ALA A 43 4.57 -7.34 14.89
C ALA A 43 5.79 -7.68 15.76
N VAL A 44 6.68 -6.71 16.00
CA VAL A 44 7.88 -6.91 16.83
C VAL A 44 7.49 -7.13 18.29
N GLY A 45 6.48 -6.41 18.77
CA GLY A 45 5.92 -6.59 20.10
C GLY A 45 5.42 -8.01 20.34
N TRP A 46 4.83 -8.64 19.33
CA TRP A 46 4.33 -10.01 19.38
C TRP A 46 5.42 -11.07 19.16
N ALA A 47 6.18 -10.95 18.07
CA ALA A 47 7.20 -11.92 17.69
C ALA A 47 8.47 -11.87 18.56
N LYS A 48 8.67 -10.78 19.31
CA LYS A 48 9.90 -10.49 20.08
C LYS A 48 11.17 -10.60 19.23
N SER A 49 11.04 -10.30 17.94
CA SER A 49 12.05 -10.52 16.91
C SER A 49 11.94 -9.45 15.84
N TYR A 50 13.02 -9.25 15.09
CA TYR A 50 13.01 -8.35 13.94
C TYR A 50 12.01 -8.84 12.89
N CYS A 51 11.21 -7.92 12.36
CA CYS A 51 10.14 -8.20 11.41
C CYS A 51 10.31 -7.38 10.13
N VAL A 52 9.84 -7.90 9.01
CA VAL A 52 9.82 -7.19 7.73
C VAL A 52 8.41 -7.16 7.15
N THR A 53 8.04 -6.03 6.54
CA THR A 53 6.77 -5.89 5.82
C THR A 53 6.82 -6.77 4.58
N ALA A 54 5.89 -7.73 4.47
CA ALA A 54 5.79 -8.60 3.30
C ALA A 54 4.67 -8.15 2.35
N TYR A 55 3.61 -7.57 2.90
CA TYR A 55 2.45 -7.16 2.14
C TYR A 55 1.68 -6.05 2.85
N VAL A 56 1.20 -5.07 2.07
CA VAL A 56 0.18 -4.10 2.48
C VAL A 56 -0.89 -4.09 1.40
N GLY A 57 -2.17 -4.15 1.78
CA GLY A 57 -3.20 -4.14 0.75
C GLY A 57 -4.61 -3.83 1.18
N ASN A 58 -5.40 -3.55 0.13
CA ASN A 58 -6.82 -3.20 0.16
C ASN A 58 -7.11 -1.91 0.95
N ILE A 59 -6.15 -0.98 0.95
CA ILE A 59 -6.33 0.32 1.61
C ILE A 59 -7.18 1.22 0.72
N HIS A 60 -8.25 1.75 1.30
CA HIS A 60 -9.10 2.76 0.67
C HIS A 60 -8.94 4.05 1.47
N PHE A 61 -8.84 5.17 0.77
CA PHE A 61 -8.76 6.50 1.37
C PHE A 61 -10.11 7.17 1.18
N ALA A 62 -10.90 7.24 2.25
CA ALA A 62 -12.24 7.81 2.19
C ALA A 62 -12.19 9.33 2.38
N ASP A 63 -11.72 9.76 3.55
CA ASP A 63 -11.60 11.16 3.94
C ASP A 63 -10.13 11.56 4.14
N PRO A 64 -9.76 12.82 3.84
CA PRO A 64 -8.42 13.31 4.11
C PRO A 64 -8.20 13.54 5.60
N VAL A 65 -6.98 13.23 6.07
CA VAL A 65 -6.50 13.69 7.37
C VAL A 65 -6.00 15.12 7.22
N ASN A 66 -6.39 16.01 8.13
CA ASN A 66 -5.97 17.41 8.12
C ASN A 66 -4.78 17.64 9.05
N SER A 67 -3.95 18.62 8.70
CA SER A 67 -2.90 19.10 9.61
C SER A 67 -3.52 19.57 10.93
N GLY A 68 -2.94 19.12 12.04
CA GLY A 68 -3.38 19.45 13.39
C GLY A 68 -4.40 18.47 13.98
N ASP A 69 -4.94 17.53 13.19
CA ASP A 69 -5.79 16.47 13.73
C ASP A 69 -4.99 15.55 14.67
N MET A 70 -5.62 15.07 15.75
CA MET A 70 -5.12 13.95 16.53
C MET A 70 -5.38 12.66 15.76
N VAL A 71 -4.33 12.05 15.26
CA VAL A 71 -4.36 10.79 14.51
C VAL A 71 -4.20 9.62 15.48
N GLU A 72 -5.01 8.58 15.30
CA GLU A 72 -4.83 7.27 15.92
C GLU A 72 -4.65 6.19 14.84
N VAL A 73 -3.56 5.43 14.95
CA VAL A 73 -3.35 4.24 14.12
C VAL A 73 -3.32 3.02 15.02
N THR A 74 -4.40 2.25 14.99
CA THR A 74 -4.54 1.01 15.77
C THR A 74 -4.20 -0.18 14.91
N ALA A 75 -3.20 -0.95 15.30
CA ALA A 75 -2.73 -2.16 14.65
C ALA A 75 -2.99 -3.37 15.55
N THR A 76 -3.80 -4.31 15.08
CA THR A 76 -4.24 -5.49 15.83
C THR A 76 -3.90 -6.78 15.07
N ILE A 77 -3.21 -7.71 15.71
CA ILE A 77 -2.93 -9.04 15.18
C ILE A 77 -4.24 -9.83 15.21
N VAL A 78 -4.65 -10.27 14.02
CA VAL A 78 -5.90 -11.02 13.82
C VAL A 78 -5.66 -12.47 13.39
N TYR A 79 -4.45 -12.78 12.92
CA TYR A 79 -4.06 -14.14 12.55
C TYR A 79 -2.53 -14.29 12.52
N THR A 80 -2.03 -15.46 12.90
CA THR A 80 -0.62 -15.84 12.78
C THR A 80 -0.49 -17.10 11.95
N GLY A 81 0.42 -17.09 10.99
CA GLY A 81 0.90 -18.30 10.32
C GLY A 81 2.10 -18.90 11.07
N ARG A 82 2.95 -19.64 10.35
CA ARG A 82 4.20 -20.15 10.93
C ARG A 82 5.13 -19.02 11.35
N SER A 83 5.43 -18.11 10.42
CA SER A 83 6.39 -16.99 10.60
C SER A 83 5.78 -15.63 10.31
N SER A 84 4.51 -15.59 9.91
CA SER A 84 3.80 -14.38 9.47
C SER A 84 2.74 -13.95 10.48
N MET A 85 2.55 -12.65 10.62
CA MET A 85 1.48 -12.03 11.40
C MET A 85 0.64 -11.19 10.46
N HIS A 86 -0.67 -11.45 10.44
CA HIS A 86 -1.65 -10.67 9.72
C HIS A 86 -2.25 -9.65 10.69
N ILE A 87 -2.14 -8.38 10.33
CA ILE A 87 -2.38 -7.25 11.21
C ILE A 87 -3.43 -6.37 10.53
N ARG A 88 -4.59 -6.25 11.17
CA ARG A 88 -5.60 -5.27 10.79
C ARG A 88 -5.16 -3.92 11.33
N THR A 89 -5.12 -2.91 10.47
CA THR A 89 -4.82 -1.53 10.88
C THR A 89 -6.02 -0.64 10.60
N VAL A 90 -6.38 0.21 11.56
CA VAL A 90 -7.40 1.25 11.42
C VAL A 90 -6.76 2.60 11.67
N VAL A 91 -6.96 3.54 10.75
CA VAL A 91 -6.52 4.93 10.86
C VAL A 91 -7.76 5.80 11.10
N SER A 92 -7.76 6.52 12.20
CA SER A 92 -8.78 7.51 12.52
C SER A 92 -8.15 8.85 12.91
N SER A 93 -8.91 9.93 12.81
CA SER A 93 -8.53 11.22 13.35
C SER A 93 -9.70 11.97 13.97
N ARG A 94 -9.40 12.96 14.81
CA ARG A 94 -10.36 13.91 15.39
C ARG A 94 -9.67 15.23 15.71
N ASP A 95 -10.46 16.30 15.89
CA ASP A 95 -9.93 17.55 16.44
C ASP A 95 -9.40 17.28 17.88
N PRO A 96 -8.15 17.66 18.20
CA PRO A 96 -7.55 17.44 19.53
C PRO A 96 -8.28 18.16 20.67
N LYS A 97 -9.07 19.20 20.39
CA LYS A 97 -9.93 19.88 21.39
C LYS A 97 -11.21 19.09 21.70
N GLY A 98 -11.47 18.00 20.97
CA GLY A 98 -12.67 17.18 21.07
C GLY A 98 -13.52 17.25 19.80
N GLY A 99 -14.37 16.24 19.60
CA GLY A 99 -15.19 16.10 18.41
C GLY A 99 -15.45 14.63 18.05
N PRO A 100 -16.27 14.37 17.03
CA PRO A 100 -16.46 13.01 16.52
C PRO A 100 -15.15 12.48 15.94
N GLU A 101 -14.94 11.18 16.08
CA GLU A 101 -13.85 10.46 15.41
C GLU A 101 -14.27 10.12 13.98
N THR A 102 -13.38 10.35 13.02
CA THR A 102 -13.54 9.96 11.62
C THR A 102 -12.56 8.83 11.30
N MET A 103 -13.07 7.69 10.83
CA MET A 103 -12.23 6.61 10.32
C MET A 103 -11.86 6.91 8.86
N HIS A 104 -10.58 7.08 8.59
CA HIS A 104 -10.06 7.42 7.26
C HIS A 104 -9.73 6.20 6.43
N SER A 105 -9.24 5.15 7.09
CA SER A 105 -8.80 3.95 6.40
C SER A 105 -8.76 2.71 7.27
N GLN A 106 -8.99 1.55 6.65
CA GLN A 106 -8.73 0.25 7.23
C GLN A 106 -7.98 -0.61 6.19
N CYS A 107 -6.91 -1.28 6.61
CA CYS A 107 -6.19 -2.20 5.72
C CYS A 107 -5.60 -3.40 6.46
N MET A 108 -5.08 -4.34 5.68
CA MET A 108 -4.37 -5.51 6.16
C MET A 108 -2.89 -5.37 5.84
N VAL A 109 -2.06 -5.51 6.87
CA VAL A 109 -0.61 -5.52 6.77
C VAL A 109 -0.11 -6.88 7.22
N ILE A 110 0.87 -7.44 6.52
CA ILE A 110 1.43 -8.74 6.85
C ILE A 110 2.93 -8.58 7.06
N PHE A 111 3.34 -8.85 8.30
CA PHE A 111 4.74 -8.89 8.69
C PHE A 111 5.23 -10.32 8.78
N VAL A 112 6.52 -10.52 8.50
CA VAL A 112 7.21 -11.79 8.68
C VAL A 112 8.35 -11.59 9.67
N ALA A 113 8.40 -12.39 10.72
CA ALA A 113 9.54 -12.43 11.63
C ALA A 113 10.73 -13.10 10.93
N VAL A 114 11.91 -12.51 11.01
CA VAL A 114 13.12 -13.01 10.37
C VAL A 114 14.29 -13.07 11.35
N GLY A 115 15.09 -14.12 11.22
CA GLY A 115 16.30 -14.32 12.00
C GLY A 115 17.49 -13.49 11.49
N PRO A 116 18.65 -13.57 12.19
CA PRO A 116 19.87 -12.87 11.79
C PRO A 116 20.40 -13.24 10.40
N ASP A 117 20.09 -14.45 9.92
CA ASP A 117 20.42 -14.92 8.56
C ASP A 117 19.43 -14.45 7.49
N GLY A 118 18.44 -13.63 7.88
CA GLY A 118 17.38 -13.14 7.01
C GLY A 118 16.28 -14.16 6.70
N LYS A 119 16.32 -15.36 7.27
CA LYS A 119 15.30 -16.38 7.02
C LYS A 119 14.09 -16.23 7.95
N PRO A 120 12.88 -16.62 7.49
CA PRO A 120 11.69 -16.57 8.33
C PRO A 120 11.80 -17.49 9.55
N ILE A 121 11.43 -16.98 10.73
CA ILE A 121 11.44 -17.73 12.00
C ILE A 121 10.02 -17.88 12.56
N PRO A 122 9.74 -18.92 13.37
CA PRO A 122 8.42 -19.10 13.97
C PRO A 122 7.98 -17.93 14.85
N VAL A 123 6.68 -17.64 14.88
CA VAL A 123 6.07 -16.62 15.77
C VAL A 123 5.11 -17.27 16.78
N PRO A 124 4.85 -16.62 17.93
CA PRO A 124 3.78 -17.05 18.84
C PRO A 124 2.45 -17.14 18.10
N GLN A 125 1.65 -18.17 18.39
CA GLN A 125 0.36 -18.36 17.74
C GLN A 125 -0.72 -17.49 18.39
N PHE A 126 -1.52 -16.83 17.57
CA PHE A 126 -2.71 -16.10 17.99
C PHE A 126 -3.93 -17.03 17.92
N GLU A 127 -4.59 -17.21 19.07
CA GLU A 127 -5.84 -17.94 19.19
C GLU A 127 -6.96 -16.94 19.51
N PRO A 128 -7.92 -16.70 18.59
CA PRO A 128 -9.02 -15.79 18.86
C PRO A 128 -9.94 -16.38 19.92
N SER A 129 -10.33 -15.58 20.89
CA SER A 129 -11.13 -15.98 22.06
C SER A 129 -12.53 -15.39 22.05
N THR A 130 -12.73 -14.25 21.36
CA THR A 130 -14.02 -13.57 21.26
C THR A 130 -14.65 -13.74 19.88
N PRO A 131 -15.99 -13.60 19.75
CA PRO A 131 -16.65 -13.61 18.44
C PRO A 131 -16.09 -12.59 17.45
N GLU A 132 -15.72 -11.40 17.91
CA GLU A 132 -15.12 -10.36 17.08
C GLU A 132 -13.73 -10.76 16.57
N GLU A 133 -12.88 -11.35 17.42
CA GLU A 133 -11.56 -11.85 17.00
C GLU A 133 -11.69 -13.00 15.99
N ILE A 134 -12.68 -13.88 16.16
CA ILE A 134 -12.97 -14.98 15.22
C ILE A 134 -13.38 -14.40 13.86
N GLU A 135 -14.29 -13.43 13.84
CA GLU A 135 -14.73 -12.76 12.61
C GLU A 135 -13.56 -12.07 11.90
N GLN A 136 -12.72 -11.34 12.65
CA GLN A 136 -11.55 -10.66 12.10
C GLN A 136 -10.52 -11.64 11.52
N ARG A 137 -10.29 -12.78 12.18
CA ARG A 137 -9.44 -13.86 11.67
C ARG A 137 -10.01 -14.41 10.36
N ASP A 138 -11.30 -14.75 10.34
CA ASP A 138 -11.94 -15.36 9.18
C ASP A 138 -11.94 -14.40 7.98
N HIS A 139 -12.15 -13.11 8.23
CA HIS A 139 -12.03 -12.05 7.24
C HIS A 139 -10.61 -11.92 6.66
N ALA A 140 -9.57 -12.11 7.49
CA ALA A 140 -8.18 -12.13 7.05
C ALA A 140 -7.85 -13.38 6.21
N LEU A 141 -8.33 -14.54 6.64
CA LEU A 141 -8.12 -15.82 5.94
C LEU A 141 -8.83 -15.88 4.59
N ALA A 142 -10.05 -15.33 4.49
CA ALA A 142 -10.81 -15.34 3.25
C ALA A 142 -10.14 -14.55 2.10
N ARG A 143 -9.17 -13.69 2.41
CA ARG A 143 -8.38 -12.92 1.41
C ARG A 143 -7.09 -13.61 0.99
N VAL A 144 -6.69 -14.71 1.64
CA VAL A 144 -5.45 -15.42 1.33
C VAL A 144 -5.47 -15.91 -0.12
N THR A 145 -6.54 -16.59 -0.53
CA THR A 145 -6.70 -17.12 -1.90
C THR A 145 -6.65 -16.00 -2.95
N VAL A 146 -7.37 -14.91 -2.71
CA VAL A 146 -7.38 -13.76 -3.65
C VAL A 146 -5.98 -13.16 -3.79
N ARG A 147 -5.27 -13.00 -2.68
CA ARG A 147 -3.88 -12.51 -2.68
C ARG A 147 -2.95 -13.45 -3.44
N GLU A 148 -3.09 -14.77 -3.29
CA GLU A 148 -2.30 -15.75 -4.04
C GLU A 148 -2.58 -15.70 -5.55
N GLN A 149 -3.84 -15.51 -5.94
CA GLN A 149 -4.22 -15.34 -7.34
C GLN A 149 -3.65 -14.05 -7.94
N ILE A 150 -3.75 -12.92 -7.23
CA ILE A 150 -3.13 -11.65 -7.64
C ILE A 150 -1.63 -11.85 -7.85
N VAL A 151 -0.96 -12.53 -6.92
CA VAL A 151 0.49 -12.77 -6.99
C VAL A 151 0.85 -13.62 -8.19
N LYS A 152 0.08 -14.67 -8.44
CA LYS A 152 0.28 -15.54 -9.61
C LYS A 152 0.12 -14.75 -10.91
N ALA A 153 -0.94 -13.96 -11.03
CA ALA A 153 -1.18 -13.11 -12.18
C ALA A 153 -0.04 -12.11 -12.37
N MET A 154 0.40 -11.46 -11.28
CA MET A 154 1.51 -10.52 -11.31
C MET A 154 2.82 -11.14 -11.80
N ASN A 155 3.19 -12.31 -11.26
CA ASN A 155 4.42 -12.99 -11.62
C ASN A 155 4.40 -13.56 -13.05
N ALA A 156 3.21 -13.75 -13.62
CA ALA A 156 3.05 -14.23 -15.00
C ALA A 156 3.19 -13.09 -16.03
N GLN A 157 3.26 -11.84 -15.57
CA GLN A 157 3.34 -10.69 -16.46
C GLN A 157 4.76 -10.12 -16.56
N GLU A 158 5.12 -9.68 -17.77
CA GLU A 158 6.35 -8.94 -18.02
C GLU A 158 6.05 -7.47 -18.24
N TYR A 159 6.93 -6.61 -17.73
CA TYR A 159 6.85 -5.16 -17.89
C TYR A 159 8.13 -4.68 -18.57
N THR A 160 7.96 -4.08 -19.75
CA THR A 160 9.05 -3.55 -20.57
C THR A 160 8.95 -2.03 -20.70
N ASP A 161 10.00 -1.42 -21.25
CA ASP A 161 10.01 0.01 -21.58
C ASP A 161 9.15 0.36 -22.80
N ALA A 162 8.63 -0.63 -23.54
CA ALA A 162 7.85 -0.39 -24.75
C ALA A 162 6.48 0.23 -24.45
N GLY A 163 5.86 0.85 -25.46
CA GLY A 163 4.49 1.37 -25.42
C GLY A 163 4.39 2.89 -25.29
N THR A 164 3.15 3.38 -25.22
CA THR A 164 2.84 4.82 -25.38
C THR A 164 2.07 5.40 -24.19
N ALA A 165 1.81 4.61 -23.14
CA ALA A 165 1.20 5.10 -21.92
C ALA A 165 2.07 6.16 -21.23
N GLU A 166 1.44 7.09 -20.49
CA GLU A 166 2.18 7.99 -19.61
C GLU A 166 3.00 7.17 -18.60
N ARG A 167 4.28 7.52 -18.49
CA ARG A 167 5.27 6.79 -17.70
C ARG A 167 6.22 7.78 -17.04
N VAL A 168 6.44 7.58 -15.75
CA VAL A 168 7.36 8.38 -14.92
C VAL A 168 8.32 7.44 -14.22
N VAL A 169 9.60 7.83 -14.17
CA VAL A 169 10.62 7.11 -13.40
C VAL A 169 11.30 8.10 -12.47
N LEU A 170 11.06 7.95 -11.16
CA LEU A 170 11.83 8.65 -10.14
C LEU A 170 13.11 7.86 -9.86
N ARG A 171 14.25 8.56 -9.76
CA ARG A 171 15.56 7.96 -9.47
C ARG A 171 16.27 8.73 -8.37
N PHE A 172 16.64 8.04 -7.31
CA PHE A 172 17.33 8.63 -6.16
C PHE A 172 18.12 7.58 -5.40
N MET A 173 18.89 8.01 -4.40
CA MET A 173 19.63 7.14 -3.50
C MET A 173 18.82 6.90 -2.23
N ALA A 174 18.80 5.67 -1.72
CA ALA A 174 18.20 5.38 -0.41
C ALA A 174 19.02 6.03 0.72
N SER A 175 18.42 6.99 1.43
CA SER A 175 19.08 7.79 2.47
C SER A 175 19.20 7.02 3.79
N PRO A 176 20.19 7.35 4.65
CA PRO A 176 20.24 6.84 6.02
C PRO A 176 18.99 7.11 6.86
N THR A 177 18.24 8.16 6.55
CA THR A 177 16.97 8.47 7.24
C THR A 177 15.83 7.52 6.89
N ASP A 178 15.99 6.74 5.82
CA ASP A 178 14.91 5.91 5.25
C ASP A 178 14.97 4.46 5.75
N VAL A 179 16.00 4.12 6.53
CA VAL A 179 16.28 2.76 6.97
C VAL A 179 15.98 2.51 8.44
N ASN A 180 15.65 1.26 8.73
CA ASN A 180 15.56 0.77 10.10
C ASN A 180 16.92 0.30 10.63
N TRP A 181 16.94 -0.12 11.90
CA TRP A 181 18.13 -0.59 12.61
C TRP A 181 18.87 -1.76 11.93
N GLY A 182 18.20 -2.49 11.02
CA GLY A 182 18.78 -3.57 10.22
C GLY A 182 19.41 -3.12 8.89
N GLY A 183 19.52 -1.81 8.64
CA GLY A 183 20.07 -1.25 7.39
C GLY A 183 19.17 -1.44 6.16
N LYS A 184 17.91 -1.84 6.38
CA LYS A 184 16.90 -2.03 5.34
C LYS A 184 15.94 -0.84 5.33
N VAL A 185 15.52 -0.42 4.14
CA VAL A 185 14.50 0.64 4.00
C VAL A 185 13.17 0.17 4.57
N HIS A 186 12.50 1.06 5.31
CA HIS A 186 11.19 0.77 5.91
C HIS A 186 10.10 0.64 4.82
N GLY A 187 9.18 -0.30 4.98
CA GLY A 187 8.10 -0.54 4.00
C GLY A 187 7.25 0.71 3.79
N GLY A 188 6.99 1.46 4.87
CA GLY A 188 6.32 2.75 4.86
C GLY A 188 6.95 3.78 3.91
N ILE A 189 8.28 3.88 3.91
CA ILE A 189 8.98 4.85 3.05
C ILE A 189 8.88 4.46 1.58
N VAL A 190 8.98 3.16 1.26
CA VAL A 190 8.76 2.67 -0.10
C VAL A 190 7.35 2.99 -0.59
N MET A 191 6.35 2.88 0.28
CA MET A 191 4.96 3.25 -0.06
C MET A 191 4.79 4.75 -0.31
N LYS A 192 5.53 5.60 0.41
CA LYS A 192 5.57 7.04 0.13
C LYS A 192 6.12 7.34 -1.26
N TRP A 193 7.23 6.70 -1.64
CA TRP A 193 7.79 6.88 -2.99
C TRP A 193 6.87 6.36 -4.09
N ILE A 194 6.16 5.25 -3.84
CA ILE A 194 5.14 4.70 -4.73
C ILE A 194 4.03 5.73 -4.98
N ASP A 195 3.52 6.34 -3.92
CA ASP A 195 2.45 7.34 -3.99
C ASP A 195 2.91 8.58 -4.77
N GLU A 196 4.11 9.08 -4.48
CA GLU A 196 4.71 10.22 -5.17
C GLU A 196 4.88 9.96 -6.68
N ALA A 197 5.40 8.79 -7.07
CA ALA A 197 5.53 8.44 -8.48
C ALA A 197 4.16 8.30 -9.16
N ALA A 198 3.17 7.73 -8.47
CA ALA A 198 1.81 7.60 -8.98
C ALA A 198 1.13 8.96 -9.16
N TYR A 199 1.32 9.88 -8.21
CA TYR A 199 0.89 11.28 -8.29
C TYR A 199 1.46 11.97 -9.52
N VAL A 200 2.78 11.96 -9.69
CA VAL A 200 3.41 12.63 -10.85
C VAL A 200 2.92 12.03 -12.17
N CYS A 201 2.80 10.71 -12.26
CA CYS A 201 2.29 10.03 -13.46
C CYS A 201 0.84 10.41 -13.77
N ALA A 202 -0.05 10.39 -12.78
CA ALA A 202 -1.46 10.68 -12.95
C ALA A 202 -1.70 12.17 -13.29
N SER A 203 -1.05 13.07 -12.55
CA SER A 203 -1.18 14.52 -12.75
C SER A 203 -0.63 14.96 -14.12
N ARG A 204 0.46 14.34 -14.60
CA ARG A 204 0.96 14.57 -15.97
C ARG A 204 -0.02 14.10 -17.04
N TYR A 205 -0.69 12.96 -16.81
CA TYR A 205 -1.64 12.42 -17.77
C TYR A 205 -2.92 13.28 -17.87
N CYS A 206 -3.53 13.64 -16.73
CA CYS A 206 -4.81 14.36 -16.75
C CYS A 206 -4.68 15.89 -16.75
N GLY A 207 -3.49 16.43 -16.45
CA GLY A 207 -3.26 17.88 -16.36
C GLY A 207 -3.94 18.54 -15.15
N MET A 208 -4.29 17.77 -14.13
CA MET A 208 -4.99 18.23 -12.92
C MET A 208 -4.30 17.71 -11.66
N ASP A 209 -4.66 18.28 -10.51
CA ASP A 209 -4.25 17.71 -9.23
C ASP A 209 -4.96 16.37 -8.98
N THR A 210 -4.24 15.42 -8.40
CA THR A 210 -4.73 14.05 -8.21
C THR A 210 -4.49 13.56 -6.79
N VAL A 211 -5.34 12.63 -6.36
CA VAL A 211 -5.19 11.95 -5.06
C VAL A 211 -5.28 10.44 -5.26
N ALA A 212 -4.56 9.67 -4.45
CA ALA A 212 -4.79 8.23 -4.36
C ALA A 212 -6.10 7.96 -3.59
N VAL A 213 -6.99 7.17 -4.18
CA VAL A 213 -8.21 6.65 -3.50
C VAL A 213 -8.05 5.21 -3.08
N PHE A 214 -7.05 4.53 -3.64
CA PHE A 214 -6.78 3.13 -3.35
C PHE A 214 -5.31 2.80 -3.64
N SER A 215 -4.71 2.01 -2.76
CA SER A 215 -3.43 1.35 -3.01
C SER A 215 -3.55 -0.14 -2.70
N GLY A 216 -3.32 -0.97 -3.71
CA GLY A 216 -3.60 -2.38 -3.65
C GLY A 216 -2.41 -3.26 -3.96
N GLY A 217 -2.18 -4.24 -3.08
CA GLY A 217 -1.28 -5.34 -3.33
C GLY A 217 0.18 -4.92 -3.36
N VAL A 218 0.58 -3.98 -2.49
CA VAL A 218 1.98 -3.63 -2.29
C VAL A 218 2.67 -4.86 -1.73
N ARG A 219 3.51 -5.50 -2.55
CA ARG A 219 4.24 -6.70 -2.16
C ARG A 219 5.73 -6.44 -2.18
N PHE A 220 6.38 -6.79 -1.09
CA PHE A 220 7.83 -6.67 -0.94
C PHE A 220 8.47 -8.03 -1.24
N TYR A 221 9.11 -8.15 -2.41
CA TYR A 221 9.74 -9.40 -2.86
C TYR A 221 11.12 -9.61 -2.25
N ARG A 222 11.85 -8.52 -2.04
CA ARG A 222 13.21 -8.53 -1.49
C ARG A 222 13.48 -7.22 -0.75
N PRO A 223 14.38 -7.23 0.24
CA PRO A 223 14.72 -6.02 0.97
C PRO A 223 15.42 -4.99 0.07
N LEU A 224 15.15 -3.72 0.35
CA LEU A 224 15.86 -2.59 -0.24
C LEU A 224 16.89 -2.10 0.79
N LEU A 225 18.14 -1.88 0.37
CA LEU A 225 19.25 -1.57 1.26
C LEU A 225 19.62 -0.08 1.21
N ILE A 226 20.12 0.44 2.32
CA ILE A 226 20.71 1.78 2.40
C ILE A 226 21.81 1.96 1.33
N GLY A 227 21.87 3.14 0.72
CA GLY A 227 22.89 3.46 -0.27
C GLY A 227 22.71 2.77 -1.62
N HIS A 228 21.64 2.00 -1.82
CA HIS A 228 21.25 1.56 -3.16
C HIS A 228 20.69 2.73 -3.97
N VAL A 229 20.88 2.67 -5.29
CA VAL A 229 20.05 3.43 -6.23
C VAL A 229 18.66 2.82 -6.20
N VAL A 230 17.64 3.67 -6.15
CA VAL A 230 16.23 3.31 -6.21
C VAL A 230 15.64 3.88 -7.48
N GLU A 231 14.88 3.04 -8.21
CA GLU A 231 14.04 3.45 -9.32
C GLU A 231 12.59 3.14 -8.97
N VAL A 232 11.73 4.17 -9.01
CA VAL A 232 10.28 4.02 -8.86
C VAL A 232 9.64 4.37 -10.17
N GLU A 233 9.25 3.35 -10.91
CA GLU A 233 8.59 3.47 -12.21
C GLU A 233 7.08 3.37 -12.04
N ALA A 234 6.37 4.46 -12.35
CA ALA A 234 4.92 4.52 -12.42
C ALA A 234 4.47 4.60 -13.88
N ARG A 235 3.46 3.81 -14.24
CA ARG A 235 2.90 3.76 -15.60
C ARG A 235 1.39 3.66 -15.56
N LEU A 236 0.71 4.49 -16.36
CA LEU A 236 -0.72 4.37 -16.59
C LEU A 236 -1.03 3.04 -17.31
N VAL A 237 -1.90 2.22 -16.74
CA VAL A 237 -2.26 0.92 -17.32
C VAL A 237 -3.74 0.77 -17.60
N TYR A 238 -4.61 1.59 -17.01
CA TYR A 238 -6.05 1.54 -17.29
C TYR A 238 -6.73 2.83 -16.81
N THR A 239 -7.75 3.29 -17.54
CA THR A 239 -8.61 4.41 -17.13
C THR A 239 -10.08 3.98 -17.08
N GLY A 240 -10.75 4.28 -15.96
CA GLY A 240 -12.21 4.32 -15.89
C GLY A 240 -12.73 5.73 -16.22
N ASN A 241 -13.97 6.04 -15.81
CA ASN A 241 -14.54 7.39 -15.99
C ASN A 241 -13.78 8.48 -15.20
N LYS A 242 -13.45 8.18 -13.93
CA LYS A 242 -12.74 9.11 -13.01
C LYS A 242 -11.42 8.56 -12.49
N GLY A 243 -11.23 7.25 -12.54
CA GLY A 243 -10.09 6.57 -11.93
C GLY A 243 -9.00 6.24 -12.95
N MET A 244 -7.76 6.57 -12.61
CA MET A 244 -6.54 6.22 -13.34
C MET A 244 -5.81 5.13 -12.56
N HIS A 245 -5.60 3.98 -13.18
CA HIS A 245 -4.90 2.84 -12.57
C HIS A 245 -3.45 2.90 -12.99
N ILE A 246 -2.58 3.03 -12.00
CA ILE A 246 -1.14 3.22 -12.17
C ILE A 246 -0.44 1.98 -11.63
N ALA A 247 0.26 1.28 -12.51
CA ALA A 247 1.17 0.20 -12.10
C ALA A 247 2.49 0.83 -11.65
N VAL A 248 2.97 0.46 -10.47
CA VAL A 248 4.21 0.99 -9.93
C VAL A 248 5.19 -0.15 -9.62
N HIS A 249 6.40 -0.05 -10.18
CA HIS A 249 7.51 -0.96 -9.93
C HIS A 249 8.62 -0.22 -9.22
N VAL A 250 9.03 -0.75 -8.08
CA VAL A 250 10.22 -0.27 -7.36
C VAL A 250 11.36 -1.24 -7.62
N ARG A 251 12.47 -0.75 -8.16
CA ARG A 251 13.70 -1.50 -8.33
C ARG A 251 14.81 -0.87 -7.48
N SER A 252 15.76 -1.68 -7.04
CA SER A 252 16.98 -1.15 -6.40
C SER A 252 18.23 -1.94 -6.75
N GLY A 253 19.40 -1.31 -6.62
CA GLY A 253 20.69 -1.93 -6.92
C GLY A 253 21.88 -1.18 -6.30
N ASP A 254 23.02 -1.86 -6.19
CA ASP A 254 24.28 -1.21 -5.76
C ASP A 254 24.69 -0.17 -6.83
N PRO A 255 24.90 1.11 -6.47
CA PRO A 255 25.30 2.18 -7.40
C PRO A 255 26.60 1.89 -8.16
N LYS A 256 27.45 0.99 -7.66
CA LYS A 256 28.71 0.57 -8.31
C LYS A 256 28.46 -0.41 -9.46
N THR A 257 27.25 -0.97 -9.54
CA THR A 257 26.83 -1.91 -10.57
C THR A 257 25.69 -1.31 -11.40
N ARG A 258 25.35 -1.95 -12.52
CA ARG A 258 24.18 -1.59 -13.33
C ARG A 258 22.98 -2.50 -13.07
N GLU A 259 23.10 -3.44 -12.14
CA GLU A 259 22.08 -4.44 -11.89
C GLU A 259 20.97 -3.86 -11.00
N MET A 260 19.75 -3.80 -11.54
CA MET A 260 18.58 -3.32 -10.83
C MET A 260 17.60 -4.48 -10.61
N ASN A 261 17.13 -4.60 -9.38
CA ASN A 261 16.36 -5.75 -8.94
C ASN A 261 14.97 -5.30 -8.47
N LEU A 262 13.90 -5.93 -8.99
CA LEU A 262 12.52 -5.62 -8.58
C LEU A 262 12.31 -5.92 -7.10
N THR A 263 12.06 -4.88 -6.31
CA THR A 263 11.81 -4.98 -4.87
C THR A 263 10.33 -5.00 -4.54
N THR A 264 9.56 -4.14 -5.20
CA THR A 264 8.16 -3.93 -4.87
C THR A 264 7.34 -3.71 -6.13
N TYR A 265 6.13 -4.24 -6.12
CA TYR A 265 5.10 -3.93 -7.11
C TYR A 265 3.82 -3.51 -6.41
N CYS A 266 3.08 -2.58 -7.00
CA CYS A 266 1.69 -2.34 -6.63
C CYS A 266 0.86 -1.78 -7.80
N LEU A 267 -0.45 -1.78 -7.61
CA LEU A 267 -1.39 -1.03 -8.45
C LEU A 267 -2.10 0.00 -7.58
N THR A 268 -1.93 1.28 -7.93
CA THR A 268 -2.54 2.43 -7.27
C THR A 268 -3.66 2.99 -8.15
N VAL A 269 -4.75 3.46 -7.55
CA VAL A 269 -5.81 4.17 -8.27
C VAL A 269 -5.83 5.62 -7.84
N MET A 270 -5.62 6.49 -8.82
CA MET A 270 -5.63 7.93 -8.67
C MET A 270 -6.93 8.51 -9.23
N VAL A 271 -7.44 9.60 -8.64
CA VAL A 271 -8.56 10.37 -9.21
C VAL A 271 -8.16 11.84 -9.29
N ALA A 272 -8.61 12.53 -10.34
CA ALA A 272 -8.46 13.98 -10.45
C ALA A 272 -9.46 14.69 -9.54
N ARG A 273 -9.04 15.81 -8.94
CA ARG A 273 -9.89 16.68 -8.11
C ARG A 273 -10.02 18.07 -8.72
N ASP A 274 -11.20 18.66 -8.59
CA ASP A 274 -11.39 20.10 -8.84
C ASP A 274 -10.93 20.96 -7.65
N ALA A 275 -11.04 22.28 -7.79
CA ALA A 275 -10.69 23.22 -6.72
C ALA A 275 -11.52 23.07 -5.43
N GLY A 276 -12.68 22.39 -5.51
CA GLY A 276 -13.51 22.06 -4.36
C GLY A 276 -13.19 20.70 -3.72
N GLY A 277 -12.18 19.99 -4.21
CA GLY A 277 -11.78 18.66 -3.74
C GLY A 277 -12.67 17.52 -4.26
N THR A 278 -13.60 17.80 -5.18
CA THR A 278 -14.52 16.79 -5.72
C THR A 278 -13.87 16.01 -6.86
N SER A 279 -14.10 14.70 -6.91
CA SER A 279 -13.59 13.86 -8.01
C SER A 279 -14.26 14.20 -9.34
N VAL A 280 -13.47 14.42 -10.39
CA VAL A 280 -13.95 14.79 -11.73
C VAL A 280 -13.62 13.71 -12.78
N PRO A 281 -14.35 13.67 -13.91
CA PRO A 281 -13.98 12.82 -15.04
C PRO A 281 -12.59 13.15 -15.59
N ILE A 282 -11.91 12.14 -16.12
CA ILE A 282 -10.58 12.26 -16.71
C ILE A 282 -10.60 11.90 -18.21
N PRO A 283 -9.62 12.36 -19.01
CA PRO A 283 -9.48 11.90 -20.39
C PRO A 283 -9.37 10.37 -20.44
N PRO A 284 -10.11 9.68 -21.31
CA PRO A 284 -9.98 8.23 -21.45
C PRO A 284 -8.65 7.89 -22.15
N TRP A 285 -7.94 6.89 -21.63
CA TRP A 285 -6.77 6.32 -22.28
C TRP A 285 -7.16 5.07 -23.06
N VAL A 286 -6.71 5.00 -24.31
CA VAL A 286 -6.90 3.83 -25.18
C VAL A 286 -5.54 3.21 -25.47
N PRO A 287 -5.31 1.93 -25.13
CA PRO A 287 -4.04 1.28 -25.39
C PRO A 287 -3.80 1.08 -26.89
N VAL A 288 -2.64 1.53 -27.39
CA VAL A 288 -2.30 1.47 -28.82
C VAL A 288 -1.31 0.33 -29.11
N SER A 289 -0.18 0.32 -28.39
CA SER A 289 0.85 -0.71 -28.57
C SER A 289 0.43 -2.06 -28.00
N ASP A 290 1.10 -3.13 -28.44
CA ASP A 290 0.86 -4.48 -27.90
C ASP A 290 1.18 -4.55 -26.41
N GLU A 291 2.20 -3.83 -25.96
CA GLU A 291 2.52 -3.71 -24.54
C GLU A 291 1.39 -3.04 -23.76
N ASP A 292 0.89 -1.91 -24.24
CA ASP A 292 -0.20 -1.19 -23.58
C ASP A 292 -1.47 -2.04 -23.50
N LYS A 293 -1.82 -2.77 -24.57
CA LYS A 293 -3.00 -3.65 -24.59
C LYS A 293 -2.85 -4.79 -23.59
N ARG A 294 -1.65 -5.38 -23.51
CA ARG A 294 -1.31 -6.45 -22.58
C ARG A 294 -1.42 -5.98 -21.13
N LEU A 295 -0.80 -4.84 -20.80
CA LEU A 295 -0.84 -4.26 -19.45
C LEU A 295 -2.25 -3.79 -19.07
N HIS A 296 -3.02 -3.27 -20.02
CA HIS A 296 -4.42 -2.91 -19.83
C HIS A 296 -5.30 -4.12 -19.52
N ALA A 297 -5.17 -5.21 -20.28
CA ALA A 297 -5.89 -6.45 -20.01
C ALA A 297 -5.53 -7.02 -18.64
N HIS A 298 -4.24 -6.99 -18.29
CA HIS A 298 -3.76 -7.46 -16.99
C HIS A 298 -4.27 -6.60 -15.82
N ALA A 299 -4.28 -5.27 -15.95
CA ALA A 299 -4.86 -4.40 -14.93
C ALA A 299 -6.33 -4.75 -14.67
N ARG A 300 -7.10 -5.06 -15.72
CA ARG A 300 -8.49 -5.51 -15.59
C ARG A 300 -8.62 -6.87 -14.91
N GLU A 301 -7.79 -7.85 -15.28
CA GLU A 301 -7.73 -9.16 -14.62
C GLU A 301 -7.49 -9.01 -13.11
N LEU A 302 -6.52 -8.17 -12.71
CA LEU A 302 -6.24 -7.92 -11.29
C LEU A 302 -7.44 -7.34 -10.54
N LEU A 303 -8.22 -6.47 -11.20
CA LEU A 303 -9.42 -5.89 -10.61
C LEU A 303 -10.56 -6.92 -10.51
N GLU A 304 -10.69 -7.79 -11.50
CA GLU A 304 -11.64 -8.91 -11.47
C GLU A 304 -11.32 -9.87 -10.33
N ILE A 305 -10.06 -10.29 -10.19
CA ILE A 305 -9.60 -11.12 -9.07
C ILE A 305 -9.93 -10.44 -7.73
N ARG A 306 -9.63 -9.14 -7.58
CA ARG A 306 -9.94 -8.38 -6.35
C ARG A 306 -11.44 -8.28 -6.06
N GLY A 307 -12.27 -8.22 -7.10
CA GLY A 307 -13.73 -8.20 -6.99
C GLY A 307 -14.31 -9.49 -6.42
N THR A 308 -13.56 -10.60 -6.45
CA THR A 308 -13.99 -11.87 -5.84
C THR A 308 -13.78 -11.94 -4.32
N ALA A 309 -13.04 -10.99 -3.74
CA ALA A 309 -12.81 -10.95 -2.30
C ALA A 309 -14.11 -10.65 -1.53
N PRO A 310 -14.39 -11.35 -0.41
CA PRO A 310 -15.60 -11.11 0.38
C PRO A 310 -15.69 -9.66 0.86
N GLY A 311 -16.84 -9.02 0.60
CA GLY A 311 -17.08 -7.62 0.98
C GLY A 311 -16.51 -6.57 0.01
N ASN A 312 -15.73 -6.97 -1.00
CA ASN A 312 -15.35 -6.07 -2.08
C ASN A 312 -16.45 -6.03 -3.16
N ARG A 313 -16.63 -4.87 -3.79
CA ARG A 313 -17.37 -4.75 -5.05
C ARG A 313 -16.38 -4.48 -6.17
N LEU A 314 -16.67 -4.98 -7.37
CA LEU A 314 -15.98 -4.52 -8.58
C LEU A 314 -16.11 -2.99 -8.65
N PRO A 315 -15.03 -2.26 -8.98
CA PRO A 315 -15.14 -0.84 -9.27
C PRO A 315 -16.26 -0.60 -10.29
N ASN A 316 -17.08 0.44 -10.07
CA ASN A 316 -18.28 0.68 -10.88
C ASN A 316 -18.01 0.75 -12.39
N HIS A 317 -16.80 1.16 -12.79
CA HIS A 317 -16.39 1.25 -14.20
C HIS A 317 -16.02 -0.09 -14.86
N LEU A 318 -15.99 -1.20 -14.10
CA LEU A 318 -15.82 -2.56 -14.63
C LEU A 318 -17.14 -3.34 -14.66
N LEU A 319 -18.22 -2.79 -14.09
CA LEU A 319 -19.54 -3.36 -14.25
C LEU A 319 -20.00 -3.17 -15.71
N PRO A 320 -20.70 -4.14 -16.32
CA PRO A 320 -21.27 -3.95 -17.65
C PRO A 320 -22.12 -2.68 -17.66
N GLN A 321 -21.90 -1.78 -18.62
CA GLN A 321 -22.72 -0.58 -18.74
C GLN A 321 -24.15 -1.00 -19.08
N GLY A 322 -25.05 -0.86 -18.11
CA GLY A 322 -26.49 -1.08 -18.29
C GLY A 322 -27.06 -2.19 -17.43
N ARG A 323 -27.58 -1.81 -16.26
CA ARG A 323 -28.90 -2.21 -15.73
C ARG A 323 -29.38 -1.16 -14.74
#